data_AF-A0AA35XAA7-F1
#
_entry.id   AF-A0AA35XAA7-F1
#
_cell.length_a   1.000
_cell.length_b   1.000
_cell.length_c   1.000
_cell.angle_alpha   90.00
_cell.angle_beta   90.00
_cell.angle_gamma   90.00
#
_symmetry.space_group_name_H-M   'P 1'
#
loop_
_entity.id
_entity.type
_entity.pdbx_description
1 polymer ?
#
loop_
_entity_poly.entity_id
_entity_poly.type
_entity_poly.pdbx_seq_one_letter_code
_entity_poly.pdbx_strand_id
1 'polypeptide(L)'
;MLDTSVEVNGNIFGPIEQALEDETIGVTGPFGLRTTDMHHFHDGEGESGDMDAMQAYCFAFRRERLKEVGLPRQAFRFYRNLDLDFSFQFKAQGYRIVANPELQVGQHEHRVWSELAEAERDELSRKNYGRFLDRGDRLIEIAQSITGLWIQLLVAAGVILFASNFLAKSADVIALRTGLGRSFAGVVLLATATSLPELGTGVGAITLVNAPDLAAGDAFGSNLFNLFIIGILDLFWRNTNTPILNSVSTTSVFVGILGILVISITILAVYFHEHLPKDALSGWFVSPITIILLIFFLFSMYLIYRVARIDEQGESTDQNYESESLLRAAITYAMAAVAIIGAAVWLAKTGEGIAHAMNWEASFVGTQFLAFSTSLPELAASLAALRINAPELAITNLLGSNLFNMGFILTMDDLVLVGRPLWSSISPIHEATAIFAIVMTSIVLIGLMVRNRRRPSRFVTFESAALIGLYILASAFVFRFAT
;
A
#
# COMPACT_ATOMS: atom_id res chain seq x y z
N MET A 1 -29.39 13.11 -28.09
CA MET A 1 -28.65 14.07 -27.25
C MET A 1 -27.77 14.89 -28.18
N LEU A 2 -27.54 16.14 -27.82
CA LEU A 2 -26.71 17.07 -28.56
C LEU A 2 -25.79 17.77 -27.55
N ASP A 3 -24.49 17.71 -27.80
CA ASP A 3 -23.51 18.42 -26.98
C ASP A 3 -23.47 19.92 -27.34
N THR A 4 -23.04 20.74 -26.39
CA THR A 4 -22.87 22.19 -26.59
C THR A 4 -21.78 22.56 -27.59
N SER A 5 -20.87 21.64 -27.93
CA SER A 5 -19.83 21.82 -28.93
C SER A 5 -20.27 21.45 -30.36
N VAL A 6 -21.56 21.19 -30.60
CA VAL A 6 -22.07 20.78 -31.92
C VAL A 6 -22.97 21.86 -32.53
N GLU A 7 -22.70 22.18 -33.79
CA GLU A 7 -23.51 23.06 -34.62
C GLU A 7 -24.30 22.26 -35.65
N VAL A 8 -25.61 22.48 -35.73
CA VAL A 8 -26.47 21.80 -36.71
C VAL A 8 -26.55 22.64 -37.97
N ASN A 9 -25.98 22.14 -39.07
CA ASN A 9 -25.82 22.85 -40.34
C ASN A 9 -26.91 22.53 -41.37
N GLY A 10 -27.87 21.65 -41.03
CA GLY A 10 -29.03 21.36 -41.86
C GLY A 10 -29.93 20.28 -41.27
N ASN A 11 -30.58 19.47 -42.13
CA ASN A 11 -31.59 18.52 -41.66
C ASN A 11 -30.94 17.25 -41.09
N ILE A 12 -30.95 17.14 -39.76
CA ILE A 12 -30.51 15.94 -39.04
C ILE A 12 -31.68 15.02 -38.64
N PHE A 13 -32.90 15.54 -38.52
CA PHE A 13 -34.03 14.78 -37.97
C PHE A 13 -34.56 13.74 -38.96
N GLY A 14 -34.69 14.09 -40.25
CA GLY A 14 -35.16 13.15 -41.27
C GLY A 14 -34.28 11.90 -41.39
N PRO A 15 -32.96 12.04 -41.57
CA PRO A 15 -32.06 10.87 -41.63
C PRO A 15 -32.01 10.08 -40.32
N ILE A 16 -32.14 10.73 -39.16
CA ILE A 16 -32.24 10.04 -37.86
C ILE A 16 -33.53 9.21 -37.77
N GLU A 17 -34.68 9.79 -38.16
CA GLU A 17 -35.97 9.11 -38.15
C GLU A 17 -35.93 7.88 -39.06
N GLN A 18 -35.44 8.04 -40.29
CA GLN A 18 -35.28 6.95 -41.25
C GLN A 18 -34.34 5.85 -40.72
N ALA A 19 -33.22 6.22 -40.09
CA ALA A 19 -32.31 5.22 -39.51
C ALA A 19 -32.95 4.46 -38.34
N LEU A 20 -33.71 5.15 -37.50
CA LEU A 20 -34.36 4.54 -36.34
C LEU A 20 -35.63 3.77 -36.68
N GLU A 21 -36.14 3.79 -37.93
CA GLU A 21 -37.21 2.89 -38.39
C GLU A 21 -36.82 1.42 -38.24
N ASP A 22 -35.54 1.09 -38.45
CA ASP A 22 -34.97 -0.22 -38.15
C ASP A 22 -34.89 -0.43 -36.62
N GLU A 23 -35.75 -1.30 -36.09
CA GLU A 23 -35.82 -1.58 -34.65
C GLU A 23 -34.55 -2.26 -34.10
N THR A 24 -33.69 -2.80 -34.96
CA THR A 24 -32.40 -3.38 -34.54
C THR A 24 -31.37 -2.31 -34.21
N ILE A 25 -31.56 -1.07 -34.66
CA ILE A 25 -30.66 0.05 -34.39
C ILE A 25 -31.05 0.68 -33.05
N GLY A 26 -30.19 0.51 -32.05
CA GLY A 26 -30.36 1.11 -30.74
C GLY A 26 -29.95 2.57 -30.72
N VAL A 27 -28.89 2.91 -31.45
CA VAL A 27 -28.26 4.23 -31.45
C VAL A 27 -27.79 4.59 -32.85
N THR A 28 -28.04 5.83 -33.27
CA THR A 28 -27.52 6.41 -34.52
C THR A 28 -26.91 7.79 -34.30
N GLY A 29 -25.88 8.15 -35.05
CA GLY A 29 -25.18 9.44 -34.97
C GLY A 29 -24.04 9.54 -35.99
N PRO A 30 -23.38 10.70 -36.14
CA PRO A 30 -22.33 10.89 -37.15
C PRO A 30 -20.95 10.38 -36.74
N PHE A 31 -20.70 10.21 -35.43
CA PHE A 31 -19.36 10.05 -34.88
C PHE A 31 -19.17 8.65 -34.26
N GLY A 32 -19.03 7.66 -35.14
CA GLY A 32 -18.82 6.26 -34.77
C GLY A 32 -17.40 5.96 -34.27
N LEU A 33 -17.29 4.94 -33.42
CA LEU A 33 -16.03 4.42 -32.91
C LEU A 33 -15.90 2.92 -33.19
N ARG A 34 -14.69 2.47 -33.52
CA ARG A 34 -14.32 1.05 -33.66
C ARG A 34 -13.25 0.64 -32.66
N THR A 35 -13.30 -0.61 -32.21
CA THR A 35 -12.25 -1.18 -31.36
C THR A 35 -12.03 -2.65 -31.68
N THR A 36 -10.80 -3.13 -31.47
CA THR A 36 -10.46 -4.56 -31.63
C THR A 36 -10.10 -5.24 -30.31
N ASP A 37 -9.67 -4.46 -29.32
CA ASP A 37 -9.12 -4.93 -28.06
C ASP A 37 -9.85 -4.37 -26.84
N MET A 38 -10.86 -3.51 -27.04
CA MET A 38 -11.55 -2.75 -25.99
C MET A 38 -10.65 -1.81 -25.19
N HIS A 39 -9.38 -1.64 -25.58
CA HIS A 39 -8.38 -0.75 -24.97
C HIS A 39 -8.06 0.47 -25.84
N HIS A 40 -8.25 0.37 -27.15
CA HIS A 40 -8.05 1.44 -28.11
C HIS A 40 -9.29 1.59 -28.98
N PHE A 41 -9.80 2.82 -29.05
CA PHE A 41 -10.92 3.20 -29.90
C PHE A 41 -10.42 4.11 -31.01
N HIS A 42 -10.70 3.74 -32.26
CA HIS A 42 -10.37 4.56 -33.43
C HIS A 42 -11.63 5.30 -33.89
N ASP A 43 -11.46 6.59 -34.22
CA ASP A 43 -12.50 7.41 -34.79
C ASP A 43 -12.87 6.87 -36.19
N GLY A 44 -14.14 6.47 -36.36
CA GLY A 44 -14.72 6.08 -37.64
C GLY A 44 -15.33 7.26 -38.39
N GLU A 45 -14.75 8.46 -38.23
CA GLU A 45 -15.29 9.69 -38.82
C GLU A 45 -15.40 9.57 -40.35
N GLY A 46 -16.59 9.85 -40.87
CA GLY A 46 -16.90 9.73 -42.31
C GLY A 46 -17.27 8.32 -42.77
N GLU A 47 -17.15 7.30 -41.92
CA GLU A 47 -17.64 5.95 -42.22
C GLU A 47 -19.14 5.82 -41.92
N SER A 48 -19.86 5.12 -42.79
CA SER A 48 -21.25 4.73 -42.56
C SER A 48 -21.34 3.25 -42.16
N GLY A 49 -22.31 2.91 -41.31
CA GLY A 49 -22.65 1.52 -40.97
C GLY A 49 -22.38 1.15 -39.52
N ASP A 50 -22.24 -0.15 -39.24
CA ASP A 50 -22.12 -0.68 -37.89
C ASP A 50 -20.81 -0.31 -37.21
N MET A 51 -20.93 0.15 -35.96
CA MET A 51 -19.87 0.64 -35.10
C MET A 51 -19.87 -0.08 -33.75
N ASP A 52 -18.78 0.04 -33.00
CA ASP A 52 -18.68 -0.49 -31.65
C ASP A 52 -19.24 0.45 -30.60
N ALA A 53 -19.07 1.75 -30.80
CA ALA A 53 -19.67 2.78 -29.96
C ALA A 53 -19.98 4.05 -30.76
N MET A 54 -20.73 4.96 -30.15
CA MET A 54 -21.08 6.27 -30.69
C MET A 54 -20.62 7.35 -29.72
N GLN A 55 -20.00 8.41 -30.24
CA GLN A 55 -19.68 9.58 -29.43
C GLN A 55 -20.94 10.41 -29.18
N ALA A 56 -21.14 10.89 -27.96
CA ALA A 56 -22.38 11.55 -27.56
C ALA A 56 -22.49 13.01 -28.00
N TYR A 57 -21.56 13.49 -28.84
CA TYR A 57 -21.62 14.82 -29.47
C TYR A 57 -22.97 15.04 -30.16
N CYS A 58 -23.40 14.07 -30.97
CA CYS A 58 -24.72 14.08 -31.58
C CYS A 58 -25.15 12.63 -31.83
N PHE A 59 -26.12 12.13 -31.08
CA PHE A 59 -26.64 10.78 -31.28
C PHE A 59 -28.09 10.65 -30.80
N ALA A 60 -28.84 9.77 -31.43
CA ALA A 60 -30.26 9.57 -31.21
C ALA A 60 -30.58 8.10 -30.96
N PHE A 61 -31.60 7.88 -30.14
CA PHE A 61 -32.14 6.57 -29.79
C PHE A 61 -33.62 6.70 -29.43
N ARG A 62 -34.36 5.61 -29.50
CA ARG A 62 -35.79 5.57 -29.13
C ARG A 62 -35.93 5.65 -27.61
N ARG A 63 -36.69 6.62 -27.11
CA ARG A 63 -36.87 6.86 -25.66
C ARG A 63 -37.40 5.65 -24.90
N GLU A 64 -38.25 4.85 -25.53
CA GLU A 64 -38.82 3.63 -24.92
C GLU A 64 -37.77 2.58 -24.57
N ARG A 65 -36.64 2.54 -25.30
CA ARG A 65 -35.53 1.61 -25.07
C ARG A 65 -34.80 1.86 -23.76
N LEU A 66 -34.97 3.03 -23.14
CA LEU A 66 -34.43 3.30 -21.80
C LEU A 66 -34.97 2.34 -20.73
N LYS A 67 -36.15 1.73 -20.94
CA LYS A 67 -36.70 0.73 -20.01
C LYS A 67 -35.91 -0.59 -20.04
N GLU A 68 -35.28 -0.89 -21.17
CA GLU A 68 -34.53 -2.13 -21.40
C GLU A 68 -33.03 -1.91 -21.15
N VAL A 69 -32.51 -0.78 -21.63
CA VAL A 69 -31.07 -0.45 -21.61
C VAL A 69 -30.66 0.22 -20.30
N GLY A 70 -31.55 1.00 -19.67
CA GLY A 70 -31.26 1.81 -18.50
C GLY A 70 -30.83 3.25 -18.84
N LEU A 71 -30.51 4.04 -17.81
CA LEU A 71 -30.04 5.42 -17.95
C LEU A 71 -28.50 5.48 -18.00
N PRO A 72 -27.92 6.54 -18.61
CA PRO A 72 -26.48 6.77 -18.57
C PRO A 72 -25.96 6.81 -17.12
N ARG A 73 -24.85 6.09 -16.86
CA ARG A 73 -24.32 5.92 -15.50
C ARG A 73 -23.41 7.08 -15.14
N GLN A 74 -23.79 7.85 -14.10
CA GLN A 74 -23.08 9.07 -13.71
C GLN A 74 -21.65 8.86 -13.19
N ALA A 75 -21.20 7.61 -13.00
CA ALA A 75 -19.82 7.28 -12.62
C ALA A 75 -18.83 7.52 -13.78
N PHE A 76 -19.31 7.55 -15.03
CA PHE A 76 -18.54 7.87 -16.23
C PHE A 76 -18.82 9.31 -16.62
N ARG A 77 -17.86 10.21 -16.39
CA ARG A 77 -18.04 11.65 -16.65
C ARG A 77 -16.86 12.29 -17.34
N PHE A 78 -15.69 11.68 -17.24
CA PHE A 78 -14.51 12.21 -17.90
C PHE A 78 -14.47 11.71 -19.35
N TYR A 79 -14.37 12.67 -20.27
CA TYR A 79 -14.23 12.58 -21.73
C TYR A 79 -14.54 11.22 -22.40
N ARG A 80 -15.59 11.18 -23.24
CA ARG A 80 -16.06 10.05 -24.08
C ARG A 80 -16.43 8.74 -23.37
N ASN A 81 -16.03 8.53 -22.11
CA ASN A 81 -16.28 7.27 -21.40
C ASN A 81 -17.75 7.00 -21.07
N LEU A 82 -18.55 8.05 -20.86
CA LEU A 82 -20.00 7.92 -20.70
C LEU A 82 -20.65 7.42 -22.00
N ASP A 83 -20.18 7.95 -23.12
CA ASP A 83 -20.69 7.70 -24.46
C ASP A 83 -20.39 6.26 -24.87
N LEU A 84 -19.14 5.82 -24.60
CA LEU A 84 -18.72 4.43 -24.72
C LEU A 84 -19.62 3.54 -23.87
N ASP A 85 -19.65 3.78 -22.55
CA ASP A 85 -20.45 2.97 -21.64
C ASP A 85 -21.90 2.81 -22.12
N PHE A 86 -22.54 3.93 -22.46
CA PHE A 86 -23.94 3.93 -22.84
C PHE A 86 -24.16 3.21 -24.17
N SER A 87 -23.25 3.36 -25.15
CA SER A 87 -23.28 2.58 -26.40
C SER A 87 -23.17 1.07 -26.12
N PHE A 88 -22.30 0.66 -25.20
CA PHE A 88 -22.16 -0.74 -24.81
C PHE A 88 -23.36 -1.26 -24.01
N GLN A 89 -24.12 -0.42 -23.31
CA GLN A 89 -25.40 -0.83 -22.71
C GLN A 89 -26.41 -1.23 -23.80
N PHE A 90 -26.48 -0.50 -24.91
CA PHE A 90 -27.31 -0.89 -26.06
C PHE A 90 -26.81 -2.18 -26.72
N LYS A 91 -25.50 -2.31 -26.98
CA LYS A 91 -24.93 -3.55 -27.55
C LYS A 91 -25.16 -4.78 -26.66
N ALA A 92 -25.11 -4.62 -25.34
CA ALA A 92 -25.38 -5.71 -24.40
C ALA A 92 -26.82 -6.23 -24.47
N GLN A 93 -27.78 -5.39 -24.89
CA GLN A 93 -29.17 -5.79 -25.15
C GLN A 93 -29.39 -6.27 -26.59
N GLY A 94 -28.33 -6.45 -27.38
CA GLY A 94 -28.38 -6.95 -28.75
C GLY A 94 -28.65 -5.89 -29.83
N TYR A 95 -28.65 -4.60 -29.46
CA TYR A 95 -28.86 -3.52 -30.42
C TYR A 95 -27.59 -3.17 -31.20
N ARG A 96 -27.78 -2.71 -32.43
CA ARG A 96 -26.72 -2.17 -33.29
C ARG A 96 -26.49 -0.69 -33.00
N ILE A 97 -25.25 -0.27 -33.17
CA ILE A 97 -24.82 1.13 -33.13
C ILE A 97 -24.41 1.50 -34.54
N VAL A 98 -25.07 2.47 -35.15
CA VAL A 98 -24.88 2.78 -36.58
C VAL A 98 -24.42 4.21 -36.76
N ALA A 99 -23.31 4.39 -37.47
CA ALA A 99 -22.86 5.71 -37.91
C ALA A 99 -23.56 6.14 -39.20
N ASN A 100 -24.04 7.38 -39.19
CA ASN A 100 -24.59 8.07 -40.34
C ASN A 100 -23.84 9.40 -40.56
N PRO A 101 -22.79 9.42 -41.41
CA PRO A 101 -22.00 10.62 -41.68
C PRO A 101 -22.75 11.66 -42.53
N GLU A 102 -23.93 11.32 -43.08
CA GLU A 102 -24.76 12.27 -43.83
C GLU A 102 -25.46 13.30 -42.93
N LEU A 103 -25.42 13.10 -41.61
CA LEU A 103 -25.94 14.06 -40.64
C LEU A 103 -25.14 15.35 -40.71
N GLN A 104 -25.82 16.43 -41.11
CA GLN A 104 -25.22 17.75 -41.33
C GLN A 104 -24.94 18.45 -40.00
N VAL A 105 -23.86 18.05 -39.33
CA VAL A 105 -23.37 18.65 -38.08
C VAL A 105 -21.91 19.08 -38.20
N GLY A 106 -21.57 20.22 -37.60
CA GLY A 106 -20.20 20.68 -37.39
C GLY A 106 -19.78 20.47 -35.93
N GLN A 107 -18.55 20.03 -35.71
CA GLN A 107 -17.98 19.87 -34.38
C GLN A 107 -16.99 21.00 -34.09
N HIS A 108 -17.19 21.67 -32.95
CA HIS A 108 -16.31 22.70 -32.43
C HIS A 108 -15.43 22.16 -31.32
N GLU A 109 -14.38 22.91 -30.98
CA GLU A 109 -13.43 22.53 -29.93
C GLU A 109 -14.11 22.28 -28.58
N HIS A 110 -13.83 21.13 -27.98
CA HIS A 110 -14.42 20.73 -26.71
C HIS A 110 -13.52 21.18 -25.53
N ARG A 111 -13.85 22.33 -24.95
CA ARG A 111 -13.03 23.00 -23.91
C ARG A 111 -12.75 22.16 -22.67
N VAL A 112 -13.67 21.29 -22.25
CA VAL A 112 -13.45 20.37 -21.11
C VAL A 112 -12.27 19.42 -21.37
N TRP A 113 -11.91 19.20 -22.63
CA TRP A 113 -10.73 18.41 -23.01
C TRP A 113 -9.51 19.29 -23.31
N SER A 114 -9.68 20.44 -23.99
CA SER A 114 -8.53 21.26 -24.39
C SER A 114 -8.00 22.21 -23.32
N GLU A 115 -8.76 22.50 -22.26
CA GLU A 115 -8.32 23.35 -21.13
C GLU A 115 -7.42 22.60 -20.13
N LEU A 116 -7.35 21.26 -20.19
CA LEU A 116 -6.58 20.44 -19.26
C LEU A 116 -5.17 20.17 -19.77
N ALA A 117 -4.20 20.13 -18.85
CA ALA A 117 -2.84 19.70 -19.15
C ALA A 117 -2.82 18.23 -19.58
N GLU A 118 -1.88 17.85 -20.45
CA GLU A 118 -1.80 16.50 -21.03
C GLU A 118 -1.73 15.39 -19.96
N ALA A 119 -0.90 15.57 -18.93
CA ALA A 119 -0.77 14.62 -17.82
C ALA A 119 -2.08 14.46 -17.02
N GLU A 120 -2.83 15.54 -16.81
CA GLU A 120 -4.10 15.52 -16.08
C GLU A 120 -5.20 14.81 -16.90
N ARG A 121 -5.19 14.98 -18.24
CA ARG A 121 -6.08 14.25 -19.14
C ARG A 121 -5.83 12.75 -19.10
N ASP A 122 -4.56 12.35 -19.14
CA ASP A 122 -4.17 10.94 -19.11
C ASP A 122 -4.58 10.28 -17.79
N GLU A 123 -4.38 10.97 -16.66
CA GLU A 123 -4.77 10.47 -15.34
C GLU A 123 -6.29 10.26 -15.23
N LEU A 124 -7.07 11.29 -15.60
CA LEU A 124 -8.52 11.25 -15.52
C LEU A 124 -9.12 10.23 -16.51
N SER A 125 -8.51 10.09 -17.70
CA SER A 125 -8.89 9.08 -18.69
C SER A 125 -8.65 7.67 -18.14
N ARG A 126 -7.46 7.40 -17.60
CA ARG A 126 -7.10 6.10 -17.01
C ARG A 126 -8.02 5.72 -15.85
N LYS A 127 -8.31 6.64 -14.94
CA LYS A 127 -9.19 6.41 -13.77
C LYS A 127 -10.62 6.05 -14.17
N ASN A 128 -11.13 6.62 -15.26
CA ASN A 128 -12.48 6.37 -15.75
C ASN A 128 -12.56 5.13 -16.63
N TYR A 129 -11.55 4.89 -17.47
CA TYR A 129 -11.48 3.76 -18.39
C TYR A 129 -11.26 2.41 -17.70
N GLY A 130 -10.54 2.38 -16.57
CA GLY A 130 -10.42 1.18 -15.73
C GLY A 130 -11.79 0.63 -15.31
N ARG A 131 -12.75 1.51 -14.99
CA ARG A 131 -14.13 1.13 -14.62
C ARG A 131 -14.94 0.58 -15.79
N PHE A 132 -14.54 0.89 -17.02
CA PHE A 132 -15.21 0.44 -18.24
C PHE A 132 -14.76 -0.99 -18.62
N LEU A 133 -13.46 -1.29 -18.43
CA LEU A 133 -12.85 -2.59 -18.75
C LEU A 133 -13.26 -3.73 -17.80
N ASP A 134 -13.70 -3.42 -16.58
CA ASP A 134 -14.14 -4.40 -15.57
C ASP A 134 -15.45 -5.15 -15.93
N ARG A 135 -15.99 -4.98 -17.13
CA ARG A 135 -17.29 -5.54 -17.57
C ARG A 135 -17.28 -6.99 -18.02
N GLY A 136 -16.26 -7.77 -17.66
CA GLY A 136 -16.13 -9.17 -18.03
C GLY A 136 -15.71 -10.07 -16.87
N ASP A 137 -16.52 -10.17 -15.81
CA ASP A 137 -16.78 -11.43 -15.08
C ASP A 137 -17.58 -11.15 -13.79
N ARG A 138 -18.65 -11.93 -13.56
CA ARG A 138 -19.48 -11.85 -12.35
C ARG A 138 -18.68 -12.13 -11.06
N LEU A 139 -17.54 -12.84 -11.19
CA LEU A 139 -16.57 -13.06 -10.10
C LEU A 139 -15.75 -11.80 -9.80
N ILE A 140 -15.43 -10.98 -10.81
CA ILE A 140 -14.74 -9.70 -10.64
C ILE A 140 -15.70 -8.68 -10.01
N GLU A 141 -16.97 -8.64 -10.41
CA GLU A 141 -17.99 -7.79 -9.75
C GLU A 141 -18.16 -8.13 -8.26
N ILE A 142 -18.21 -9.43 -7.92
CA ILE A 142 -18.26 -9.84 -6.51
C ILE A 142 -16.97 -9.45 -5.81
N ALA A 143 -15.80 -9.73 -6.40
CA ALA A 143 -14.50 -9.41 -5.82
C ALA A 143 -14.31 -7.90 -5.57
N GLN A 144 -14.77 -7.05 -6.50
CA GLN A 144 -14.68 -5.59 -6.40
C GLN A 144 -15.84 -4.96 -5.63
N SER A 145 -16.90 -5.71 -5.31
CA SER A 145 -17.92 -5.22 -4.37
C SER A 145 -17.29 -4.96 -3.00
N ILE A 146 -17.84 -4.00 -2.24
CA ILE A 146 -17.39 -3.71 -0.87
C ILE A 146 -17.33 -5.00 -0.03
N THR A 147 -18.33 -5.88 -0.17
CA THR A 147 -18.37 -7.16 0.55
C THR A 147 -17.25 -8.10 0.10
N GLY A 148 -16.98 -8.18 -1.21
CA GLY A 148 -15.87 -8.96 -1.75
C GLY A 148 -14.52 -8.46 -1.24
N LEU A 149 -14.31 -7.14 -1.22
CA LEU A 149 -13.08 -6.55 -0.71
C LEU A 149 -12.85 -6.89 0.77
N TRP A 150 -13.89 -6.82 1.61
CA TRP A 150 -13.78 -7.26 3.01
C TRP A 150 -13.48 -8.76 3.14
N ILE A 151 -14.07 -9.61 2.30
CA ILE A 151 -13.77 -11.06 2.28
C ILE A 151 -12.31 -11.28 1.87
N GLN A 152 -11.83 -10.61 0.82
CA GLN A 152 -10.43 -10.69 0.38
C GLN A 152 -9.48 -10.25 1.49
N LEU A 153 -9.79 -9.15 2.18
CA LEU A 153 -9.02 -8.65 3.31
C LEU A 153 -8.92 -9.71 4.43
N LEU A 154 -10.05 -10.32 4.79
CA LEU A 154 -10.09 -11.38 5.81
C LEU A 154 -9.32 -12.63 5.39
N VAL A 155 -9.40 -13.03 4.12
CA VAL A 155 -8.64 -14.18 3.60
C VAL A 155 -7.15 -13.89 3.61
N ALA A 156 -6.72 -12.72 3.10
CA ALA A 156 -5.33 -12.32 3.11
C ALA A 156 -4.76 -12.23 4.53
N ALA A 157 -5.49 -11.61 5.46
CA ALA A 157 -5.14 -11.57 6.88
C ALA A 157 -5.05 -12.98 7.49
N GLY A 158 -5.98 -13.88 7.14
CA GLY A 158 -5.97 -15.28 7.58
C GLY A 158 -4.75 -16.05 7.08
N VAL A 159 -4.35 -15.85 5.81
CA VAL A 159 -3.13 -16.44 5.24
C VAL A 159 -1.90 -15.95 5.98
N ILE A 160 -1.79 -14.64 6.24
CA ILE A 160 -0.68 -14.04 7.00
C ILE A 160 -0.61 -14.68 8.40
N LEU A 161 -1.72 -14.66 9.16
CA LEU A 161 -1.78 -15.22 10.51
C LEU A 161 -1.40 -16.70 10.56
N PHE A 162 -1.82 -17.48 9.56
CA PHE A 162 -1.48 -18.90 9.46
C PHE A 162 0.00 -19.11 9.13
N ALA A 163 0.49 -18.47 8.06
CA ALA A 163 1.86 -18.59 7.57
C ALA A 163 2.89 -18.09 8.60
N SER A 164 2.56 -17.05 9.39
CA SER A 164 3.42 -16.52 10.45
C SER A 164 3.78 -17.55 11.52
N ASN A 165 2.93 -18.56 11.79
CA ASN A 165 3.28 -19.64 12.73
C ASN A 165 4.43 -20.49 12.19
N PHE A 166 4.44 -20.76 10.88
CA PHE A 166 5.53 -21.49 10.22
C PHE A 166 6.78 -20.64 10.10
N LEU A 167 6.63 -19.34 9.76
CA LEU A 167 7.74 -18.40 9.67
C LEU A 167 8.46 -18.29 11.02
N ALA A 168 7.75 -17.99 12.11
CA ALA A 168 8.35 -17.82 13.44
C ALA A 168 9.00 -19.12 13.94
N LYS A 169 8.32 -20.27 13.81
CA LYS A 169 8.88 -21.56 14.25
C LYS A 169 10.12 -21.95 13.45
N SER A 170 10.10 -21.80 12.13
CA SER A 170 11.25 -22.14 11.29
C SER A 170 12.44 -21.22 11.54
N ALA A 171 12.21 -19.92 11.74
CA ALA A 171 13.26 -18.98 12.11
C ALA A 171 13.87 -19.29 13.49
N ASP A 172 13.06 -19.69 14.48
CA ASP A 172 13.57 -20.13 15.80
C ASP A 172 14.46 -21.37 15.66
N VAL A 173 14.04 -22.35 14.85
CA VAL A 173 14.86 -23.53 14.53
C VAL A 173 16.15 -23.13 13.81
N ILE A 174 16.09 -22.23 12.83
CA ILE A 174 17.27 -21.74 12.11
C ILE A 174 18.22 -21.06 13.10
N ALA A 175 17.72 -20.19 13.98
CA ALA A 175 18.51 -19.49 14.98
C ALA A 175 19.34 -20.47 15.84
N LEU A 176 18.65 -21.46 16.42
CA LEU A 176 19.25 -22.45 17.31
C LEU A 176 20.22 -23.40 16.58
N ARG A 177 19.87 -23.85 15.36
CA ARG A 177 20.69 -24.80 14.58
C ARG A 177 21.94 -24.16 13.99
N THR A 178 21.93 -22.87 13.73
CA THR A 178 23.05 -22.13 13.12
C THR A 178 23.93 -21.42 14.15
N GLY A 179 23.47 -21.29 15.40
CA GLY A 179 24.15 -20.48 16.41
C GLY A 179 24.22 -19.02 15.96
N LEU A 180 23.09 -18.47 15.54
CA LEU A 180 22.96 -17.08 15.14
C LEU A 180 22.33 -16.19 16.22
N GLY A 181 21.56 -16.76 17.14
CA GLY A 181 20.83 -16.02 18.18
C GLY A 181 19.39 -15.81 17.78
N ARG A 182 18.45 -16.07 18.71
CA ARG A 182 17.03 -15.66 18.54
C ARG A 182 16.94 -14.16 18.26
N SER A 183 17.80 -13.35 18.89
CA SER A 183 17.86 -11.91 18.66
C SER A 183 18.19 -11.57 17.21
N PHE A 184 19.30 -12.08 16.68
CA PHE A 184 19.73 -11.80 15.31
C PHE A 184 18.79 -12.41 14.28
N ALA A 185 18.27 -13.62 14.52
CA ALA A 185 17.27 -14.24 13.66
C ALA A 185 15.98 -13.40 13.60
N GLY A 186 15.55 -12.78 14.70
CA GLY A 186 14.41 -11.87 14.68
C GLY A 186 14.68 -10.62 13.84
N VAL A 187 15.87 -10.03 13.97
CA VAL A 187 16.27 -8.84 13.19
C VAL A 187 16.47 -9.13 11.70
N VAL A 188 17.00 -10.30 11.32
CA VAL A 188 17.39 -10.56 9.92
C VAL A 188 16.38 -11.43 9.19
N LEU A 189 15.79 -12.42 9.86
CA LEU A 189 14.84 -13.32 9.22
C LEU A 189 13.43 -12.72 9.32
N LEU A 190 12.88 -12.64 10.53
CA LEU A 190 11.49 -12.21 10.70
C LEU A 190 11.29 -10.79 10.18
N ALA A 191 12.07 -9.82 10.66
CA ALA A 191 11.86 -8.42 10.32
C ALA A 191 11.96 -8.17 8.82
N THR A 192 12.95 -8.76 8.13
CA THR A 192 13.05 -8.63 6.67
C THR A 192 11.87 -9.29 5.97
N ALA A 193 11.47 -10.51 6.35
CA ALA A 193 10.35 -11.18 5.70
C ALA A 193 9.01 -10.45 5.89
N THR A 194 8.78 -9.87 7.07
CA THR A 194 7.54 -9.14 7.35
C THR A 194 7.53 -7.73 6.79
N SER A 195 8.70 -7.07 6.66
CA SER A 195 8.82 -5.68 6.17
C SER A 195 9.13 -5.55 4.66
N LEU A 196 9.22 -6.67 3.94
CA LEU A 196 9.28 -6.67 2.46
C LEU A 196 8.01 -6.15 1.75
N PRO A 197 6.78 -6.37 2.27
CA PRO A 197 5.58 -5.71 1.77
C PRO A 197 5.69 -4.19 1.78
N GLU A 198 6.23 -3.60 2.84
CA GLU A 198 6.49 -2.16 3.01
C GLU A 198 7.46 -1.64 1.95
N LEU A 199 8.50 -2.42 1.63
CA LEU A 199 9.39 -2.09 0.52
C LEU A 199 8.63 -2.07 -0.81
N GLY A 200 7.71 -3.01 -1.01
CA GLY A 200 6.86 -3.08 -2.20
C GLY A 200 5.88 -1.90 -2.31
N THR A 201 5.26 -1.49 -1.20
CA THR A 201 4.36 -0.32 -1.14
C THR A 201 5.12 0.99 -1.30
N GLY A 202 6.29 1.14 -0.68
CA GLY A 202 7.16 2.32 -0.84
C GLY A 202 7.65 2.50 -2.28
N VAL A 203 8.27 1.46 -2.84
CA VAL A 203 8.73 1.48 -4.25
C VAL A 203 7.55 1.67 -5.20
N GLY A 204 6.40 1.04 -4.94
CA GLY A 204 5.18 1.20 -5.72
C GLY A 204 4.64 2.64 -5.68
N ALA A 205 4.62 3.27 -4.50
CA ALA A 205 4.19 4.65 -4.34
C ALA A 205 5.08 5.60 -5.15
N ILE A 206 6.39 5.36 -5.20
CA ILE A 206 7.32 6.19 -5.97
C ILE A 206 7.19 5.93 -7.48
N THR A 207 7.23 4.67 -7.89
CA THR A 207 7.36 4.30 -9.31
C THR A 207 6.03 4.28 -10.07
N LEU A 208 4.92 3.95 -9.40
CA LEU A 208 3.60 3.80 -10.03
C LEU A 208 2.67 4.98 -9.75
N VAL A 209 2.84 5.64 -8.59
CA VAL A 209 1.95 6.72 -8.12
C VAL A 209 2.66 8.08 -8.08
N ASN A 210 3.99 8.13 -8.17
CA ASN A 210 4.81 9.34 -8.03
C ASN A 210 4.52 10.11 -6.72
N ALA A 211 4.34 9.35 -5.63
CA ALA A 211 4.01 9.86 -4.29
C ALA A 211 5.13 9.52 -3.27
N PRO A 212 6.30 10.18 -3.33
CA PRO A 212 7.42 9.93 -2.41
C PRO A 212 7.07 10.20 -0.93
N ASP A 213 6.19 11.17 -0.67
CA ASP A 213 5.71 11.46 0.69
C ASP A 213 4.91 10.29 1.30
N LEU A 214 4.16 9.56 0.46
CA LEU A 214 3.42 8.37 0.87
C LEU A 214 4.37 7.22 1.22
N ALA A 215 5.43 7.02 0.43
CA ALA A 215 6.46 6.01 0.71
C ALA A 215 7.15 6.26 2.07
N ALA A 216 7.55 7.51 2.33
CA ALA A 216 8.11 7.89 3.62
C ALA A 216 7.09 7.71 4.75
N GLY A 217 5.83 8.12 4.53
CA GLY A 217 4.75 7.93 5.50
C GLY A 217 4.51 6.48 5.88
N ASP A 218 4.62 5.54 4.93
CA ASP A 218 4.53 4.10 5.18
C ASP A 218 5.67 3.61 6.08
N ALA A 219 6.92 4.00 5.78
CA ALA A 219 8.08 3.61 6.59
C ALA A 219 8.05 4.20 8.01
N PHE A 220 7.79 5.50 8.16
CA PHE A 220 7.72 6.16 9.48
C PHE A 220 6.50 5.72 10.29
N GLY A 221 5.35 5.54 9.63
CA GLY A 221 4.11 5.06 10.24
C GLY A 221 4.25 3.62 10.76
N SER A 222 4.84 2.74 9.96
CA SER A 222 5.12 1.34 10.34
C SER A 222 6.04 1.28 11.56
N ASN A 223 7.01 2.19 11.68
CA ASN A 223 7.86 2.27 12.86
C ASN A 223 7.10 2.57 14.16
N LEU A 224 6.16 3.50 14.12
CA LEU A 224 5.28 3.78 15.25
C LEU A 224 4.38 2.59 15.55
N PHE A 225 3.82 1.96 14.52
CA PHE A 225 2.93 0.82 14.68
C PHE A 225 3.66 -0.40 15.27
N ASN A 226 4.92 -0.66 14.89
CA ASN A 226 5.74 -1.71 15.50
C ASN A 226 5.97 -1.50 17.00
N LEU A 227 6.21 -0.26 17.43
CA LEU A 227 6.35 0.06 18.85
C LEU A 227 5.00 -0.02 19.59
N PHE A 228 3.90 0.32 18.92
CA PHE A 228 2.55 0.04 19.41
C PHE A 228 2.30 -1.46 19.58
N ILE A 229 2.72 -2.29 18.63
CA ILE A 229 2.63 -3.76 18.71
C ILE A 229 3.37 -4.26 19.95
N ILE A 230 4.57 -3.76 20.29
CA ILE A 230 5.27 -4.15 21.53
C ILE A 230 4.36 -3.91 22.75
N GLY A 231 3.67 -2.77 22.81
CA GLY A 231 2.70 -2.46 23.84
C GLY A 231 1.55 -3.46 23.91
N ILE A 232 1.03 -3.89 22.75
CA ILE A 232 0.00 -4.93 22.63
C ILE A 232 0.52 -6.30 23.06
N LEU A 233 1.73 -6.69 22.64
CA LEU A 233 2.34 -7.96 23.01
C LEU A 233 2.52 -8.11 24.52
N ASP A 234 2.88 -7.04 25.22
CA ASP A 234 2.96 -7.08 26.69
C ASP A 234 1.60 -7.39 27.34
N LEU A 235 0.49 -6.93 26.76
CA LEU A 235 -0.86 -7.27 27.22
C LEU A 235 -1.19 -8.76 27.01
N PHE A 236 -0.64 -9.40 25.98
CA PHE A 236 -0.82 -10.83 25.70
C PHE A 236 0.21 -11.71 26.42
N TRP A 237 1.34 -11.16 26.85
CA TRP A 237 2.35 -11.89 27.59
C TRP A 237 1.87 -12.23 29.00
N ARG A 238 1.58 -13.51 29.25
CA ARG A 238 1.05 -14.00 30.54
C ARG A 238 1.81 -15.17 31.13
N ASN A 239 2.87 -15.63 30.45
CA ASN A 239 3.57 -16.86 30.82
C ASN A 239 4.46 -16.66 32.04
N THR A 240 4.85 -15.42 32.35
CA THR A 240 5.60 -15.07 33.55
C THR A 240 4.93 -13.91 34.30
N ASN A 241 5.26 -13.77 35.59
CA ASN A 241 4.86 -12.63 36.43
C ASN A 241 5.71 -11.36 36.16
N THR A 242 6.40 -11.32 35.02
CA THR A 242 7.28 -10.23 34.57
C THR A 242 6.75 -9.61 33.28
N PRO A 243 6.98 -8.32 33.03
CA PRO A 243 6.74 -7.70 31.73
C PRO A 243 7.52 -8.41 30.60
N ILE A 244 7.01 -8.35 29.36
CA ILE A 244 7.65 -8.98 28.21
C ILE A 244 9.07 -8.46 27.98
N LEU A 245 9.31 -7.16 28.19
CA LEU A 245 10.63 -6.53 28.01
C LEU A 245 11.66 -7.01 29.05
N ASN A 246 11.24 -7.68 30.12
CA ASN A 246 12.16 -8.27 31.10
C ASN A 246 12.51 -9.74 30.77
N SER A 247 11.88 -10.35 29.76
CA SER A 247 12.19 -11.71 29.27
C SER A 247 13.09 -11.71 28.03
N VAL A 248 13.89 -10.65 27.87
CA VAL A 248 14.64 -10.35 26.65
C VAL A 248 16.11 -10.07 27.02
N SER A 249 17.02 -10.42 26.12
CA SER A 249 18.47 -10.32 26.26
C SER A 249 19.00 -8.89 26.14
N THR A 250 20.28 -8.72 26.44
CA THR A 250 20.95 -7.43 26.28
C THR A 250 21.10 -7.06 24.80
N THR A 251 21.15 -8.03 23.89
CA THR A 251 21.18 -7.78 22.43
C THR A 251 20.01 -6.89 21.99
N SER A 252 18.81 -7.07 22.53
CA SER A 252 17.64 -6.23 22.21
C SER A 252 17.83 -4.75 22.59
N VAL A 253 18.61 -4.46 23.62
CA VAL A 253 19.00 -3.06 23.98
C VAL A 253 19.85 -2.45 22.88
N PHE A 254 20.83 -3.21 22.33
CA PHE A 254 21.66 -2.73 21.23
C PHE A 254 20.84 -2.48 19.97
N VAL A 255 19.89 -3.36 19.62
CA VAL A 255 18.98 -3.16 18.48
C VAL A 255 18.20 -1.85 18.65
N GLY A 256 17.62 -1.59 19.83
CA GLY A 256 16.88 -0.35 20.09
C GLY A 256 17.75 0.92 20.04
N ILE A 257 18.99 0.88 20.57
CA ILE A 257 19.93 2.00 20.50
C ILE A 257 20.29 2.30 19.04
N LEU A 258 20.64 1.27 18.26
CA LEU A 258 20.96 1.42 16.84
C LEU A 258 19.74 1.93 16.05
N GLY A 259 18.54 1.48 16.40
CA GLY A 259 17.28 1.99 15.85
C GLY A 259 17.10 3.50 16.08
N ILE A 260 17.31 3.99 17.31
CA ILE A 260 17.26 5.44 17.62
C ILE A 260 18.29 6.19 16.79
N LEU A 261 19.50 5.67 16.64
CA LEU A 261 20.56 6.32 15.87
C LEU A 261 20.20 6.39 14.37
N VAL A 262 19.65 5.33 13.78
CA VAL A 262 19.17 5.34 12.40
C VAL A 262 18.04 6.35 12.21
N ILE A 263 17.03 6.35 13.09
CA ILE A 263 15.93 7.34 13.04
C ILE A 263 16.47 8.78 13.21
N SER A 264 17.51 8.98 14.02
CA SER A 264 18.13 10.30 14.17
C SER A 264 18.85 10.76 12.90
N ILE A 265 19.49 9.84 12.17
CA ILE A 265 20.10 10.13 10.86
C ILE A 265 19.01 10.53 9.84
N THR A 266 17.85 9.88 9.84
CA THR A 266 16.75 10.25 8.94
C THR A 266 16.19 11.63 9.26
N ILE A 267 16.01 12.00 10.54
CA ILE A 267 15.61 13.37 10.93
C ILE A 267 16.63 14.39 10.42
N LEU A 268 17.92 14.11 10.63
CA LEU A 268 18.98 14.98 10.16
C LEU A 268 18.98 15.11 8.62
N ALA A 269 18.59 14.05 7.91
CA ALA A 269 18.41 14.07 6.46
C ALA A 269 17.31 15.04 6.04
N VAL A 270 16.13 14.98 6.66
CA VAL A 270 15.02 15.90 6.38
C VAL A 270 15.42 17.34 6.68
N TYR A 271 15.94 17.59 7.90
CA TYR A 271 16.35 18.90 8.34
C TYR A 271 17.39 19.55 7.40
N PHE A 272 18.41 18.80 6.98
CA PHE A 272 19.42 19.33 6.05
C PHE A 272 18.83 19.65 4.67
N HIS A 273 17.96 18.81 4.12
CA HIS A 273 17.39 19.06 2.79
C HIS A 273 16.36 20.20 2.79
N GLU A 274 15.74 20.49 3.93
CA GLU A 274 14.88 21.67 4.09
C GLU A 274 15.69 22.99 4.12
N HIS A 275 16.86 22.98 4.77
CA HIS A 275 17.65 24.19 5.01
C HIS A 275 18.76 24.44 3.97
N LEU A 276 19.10 23.46 3.15
CA LEU A 276 20.06 23.63 2.06
C LEU A 276 19.41 24.40 0.89
N PRO A 277 20.18 25.23 0.16
CA PRO A 277 19.69 25.82 -1.08
C PRO A 277 19.19 24.72 -2.02
N LYS A 278 18.01 24.89 -2.62
CA LYS A 278 17.38 23.89 -3.51
C LYS A 278 18.30 23.43 -4.64
N ASP A 279 19.23 24.30 -5.05
CA ASP A 279 20.19 24.06 -6.12
C ASP A 279 21.44 23.27 -5.65
N ALA A 280 21.72 23.24 -4.34
CA ALA A 280 22.93 22.64 -3.77
C ALA A 280 23.05 21.13 -4.05
N LEU A 281 21.91 20.46 -4.25
CA LEU A 281 21.83 19.02 -4.52
C LEU A 281 21.21 18.71 -5.89
N SER A 282 20.98 19.72 -6.73
CA SER A 282 20.29 19.63 -8.03
C SER A 282 20.97 18.75 -9.09
N GLY A 283 22.12 18.16 -8.80
CA GLY A 283 22.84 17.21 -9.68
C GLY A 283 23.11 15.84 -9.06
N TRP A 284 22.67 15.59 -7.83
CA TRP A 284 22.90 14.30 -7.16
C TRP A 284 21.72 13.36 -7.41
N PHE A 285 21.98 12.23 -8.06
CA PHE A 285 20.98 11.18 -8.26
C PHE A 285 20.55 10.50 -6.95
N VAL A 286 21.44 10.49 -5.94
CA VAL A 286 21.23 9.87 -4.62
C VAL A 286 21.82 10.79 -3.58
N SER A 287 21.12 11.03 -2.47
CA SER A 287 21.65 11.90 -1.41
C SER A 287 22.88 11.27 -0.74
N PRO A 288 23.96 12.05 -0.42
CA PRO A 288 25.06 11.54 0.40
C PRO A 288 24.59 10.95 1.73
N ILE A 289 23.50 11.50 2.29
CA ILE A 289 22.94 11.04 3.56
C ILE A 289 22.34 9.64 3.42
N THR A 290 21.76 9.31 2.26
CA THR A 290 21.26 7.96 1.94
C THR A 290 22.39 6.93 1.95
N ILE A 291 23.55 7.28 1.41
CA ILE A 291 24.73 6.39 1.42
C ILE A 291 25.21 6.17 2.86
N ILE A 292 25.26 7.24 3.67
CA ILE A 292 25.62 7.16 5.10
C ILE A 292 24.61 6.28 5.84
N LEU A 293 23.32 6.45 5.58
CA LEU A 293 22.23 5.67 6.17
C LEU A 293 22.37 4.17 5.87
N LEU A 294 22.63 3.81 4.61
CA LEU A 294 22.87 2.42 4.21
C LEU A 294 24.12 1.83 4.87
N ILE A 295 25.24 2.57 4.89
CA ILE A 295 26.48 2.13 5.54
C ILE A 295 26.23 1.90 7.04
N PHE A 296 25.53 2.83 7.70
CA PHE A 296 25.21 2.72 9.12
C PHE A 296 24.26 1.55 9.40
N PHE A 297 23.28 1.29 8.52
CA PHE A 297 22.42 0.11 8.61
C PHE A 297 23.22 -1.19 8.52
N LEU A 298 24.11 -1.32 7.53
CA LEU A 298 24.97 -2.50 7.38
C LEU A 298 25.93 -2.68 8.58
N PHE A 299 26.48 -1.57 9.09
CA PHE A 299 27.28 -1.57 10.30
C PHE A 299 26.46 -2.01 11.52
N SER A 300 25.21 -1.55 11.64
CA SER A 300 24.29 -1.96 12.70
C SER A 300 24.01 -3.47 12.63
N MET A 301 23.76 -4.02 11.45
CA MET A 301 23.60 -5.47 11.25
C MET A 301 24.83 -6.25 11.71
N TYR A 302 26.03 -5.78 11.36
CA TYR A 302 27.28 -6.39 11.80
C TYR A 302 27.44 -6.36 13.33
N LEU A 303 27.13 -5.23 13.98
CA LEU A 303 27.19 -5.13 15.44
C LEU A 303 26.18 -6.05 16.12
N ILE A 304 24.93 -6.10 15.64
CA ILE A 304 23.89 -6.97 16.21
C ILE A 304 24.31 -8.43 16.08
N TYR A 305 24.84 -8.85 14.92
CA TYR A 305 25.42 -10.19 14.74
C TYR A 305 26.50 -10.49 15.78
N ARG A 306 27.44 -9.55 15.98
CA ARG A 306 28.56 -9.72 16.92
C ARG A 306 28.07 -9.85 18.37
N VAL A 307 27.09 -9.05 18.79
CA VAL A 307 26.54 -9.10 20.16
C VAL A 307 25.69 -10.35 20.37
N ALA A 308 24.84 -10.70 19.41
CA ALA A 308 23.99 -11.90 19.49
C ALA A 308 24.82 -13.19 19.63
N ARG A 309 25.95 -13.27 18.91
CA ARG A 309 26.91 -14.37 19.02
C ARG A 309 27.54 -14.50 20.41
N ILE A 310 27.72 -13.39 21.12
CA ILE A 310 28.27 -13.39 22.49
C ILE A 310 27.21 -13.86 23.48
N ASP A 311 25.97 -13.35 23.35
CA ASP A 311 24.86 -13.74 24.22
C ASP A 311 24.54 -15.25 24.10
N GLU A 312 24.57 -15.82 22.88
CA GLU A 312 24.32 -17.26 22.69
C GLU A 312 25.37 -18.18 23.30
N GLN A 313 26.65 -17.79 23.32
CA GLN A 313 27.70 -18.62 23.91
C GLN A 313 27.55 -18.77 25.43
N GLY A 314 26.73 -17.94 26.07
CA GLY A 314 26.45 -17.97 27.51
C GLY A 314 25.19 -18.75 27.91
N GLU A 315 24.33 -19.14 26.97
CA GLU A 315 23.07 -19.84 27.26
C GLU A 315 23.15 -21.34 26.91
N SER A 316 22.66 -22.20 27.81
CA SER A 316 22.56 -23.64 27.54
C SER A 316 21.51 -23.90 26.47
N THR A 317 21.91 -24.57 25.39
CA THR A 317 21.08 -24.83 24.21
C THR A 317 19.79 -25.55 24.59
N ASP A 318 18.66 -24.95 24.21
CA ASP A 318 17.32 -25.51 24.37
C ASP A 318 17.23 -26.81 23.52
N GLN A 319 17.31 -27.99 24.16
CA GLN A 319 17.47 -29.30 23.49
C GLN A 319 16.27 -29.73 22.62
N ASN A 320 15.17 -28.96 22.60
CA ASN A 320 13.93 -29.36 21.95
C ASN A 320 13.99 -29.41 20.41
N TYR A 321 15.03 -28.86 19.76
CA TYR A 321 15.13 -28.78 18.29
C TYR A 321 16.35 -29.47 17.68
N GLU A 322 17.16 -30.22 18.44
CA GLU A 322 18.33 -30.93 17.91
C GLU A 322 17.97 -31.98 16.83
N SER A 323 16.73 -32.49 16.84
CA SER A 323 16.25 -33.47 15.86
C SER A 323 15.67 -32.85 14.58
N GLU A 324 15.39 -31.54 14.55
CA GLU A 324 14.76 -30.89 13.39
C GLU A 324 15.77 -30.56 12.29
N SER A 325 15.45 -30.90 11.04
CA SER A 325 16.35 -30.67 9.90
C SER A 325 16.45 -29.18 9.53
N LEU A 326 17.68 -28.64 9.49
CA LEU A 326 17.96 -27.25 9.09
C LEU A 326 17.45 -26.95 7.67
N LEU A 327 17.62 -27.87 6.72
CA LEU A 327 17.14 -27.69 5.36
C LEU A 327 15.60 -27.61 5.32
N ARG A 328 14.93 -28.46 6.10
CA ARG A 328 13.47 -28.43 6.20
C ARG A 328 12.98 -27.11 6.81
N ALA A 329 13.68 -26.63 7.85
CA ALA A 329 13.38 -25.32 8.44
C ALA A 329 13.58 -24.19 7.42
N ALA A 330 14.69 -24.17 6.68
CA ALA A 330 14.97 -23.17 5.64
C ALA A 330 13.92 -23.16 4.52
N ILE A 331 13.51 -24.34 4.02
CA ILE A 331 12.46 -24.46 3.00
C ILE A 331 11.10 -23.98 3.55
N THR A 332 10.76 -24.39 4.77
CA THR A 332 9.51 -23.97 5.43
C THR A 332 9.47 -22.47 5.64
N TYR A 333 10.59 -21.88 6.09
CA TYR A 333 10.77 -20.45 6.23
C TYR A 333 10.56 -19.73 4.90
N ALA A 334 11.23 -20.17 3.82
CA ALA A 334 11.13 -19.54 2.51
C ALA A 334 9.69 -19.58 1.95
N MET A 335 9.01 -20.73 2.07
CA MET A 335 7.61 -20.85 1.63
C MET A 335 6.68 -19.95 2.45
N ALA A 336 6.87 -19.89 3.77
CA ALA A 336 6.08 -19.03 4.64
C ALA A 336 6.32 -17.55 4.33
N ALA A 337 7.57 -17.13 4.11
CA ALA A 337 7.94 -15.77 3.74
C ALA A 337 7.28 -15.37 2.41
N VAL A 338 7.37 -16.22 1.37
CA VAL A 338 6.71 -15.95 0.08
C VAL A 338 5.19 -15.83 0.23
N ALA A 339 4.57 -16.70 1.03
CA ALA A 339 3.13 -16.63 1.29
C ALA A 339 2.74 -15.33 2.02
N ILE A 340 3.52 -14.91 3.02
CA ILE A 340 3.29 -13.67 3.77
C ILE A 340 3.46 -12.46 2.85
N ILE A 341 4.55 -12.38 2.09
CA ILE A 341 4.81 -11.26 1.18
C ILE A 341 3.68 -11.14 0.14
N GLY A 342 3.31 -12.25 -0.51
CA GLY A 342 2.23 -12.26 -1.48
C GLY A 342 0.87 -11.88 -0.88
N ALA A 343 0.55 -12.41 0.30
CA ALA A 343 -0.69 -12.09 1.00
C ALA A 343 -0.71 -10.64 1.52
N ALA A 344 0.41 -10.10 1.98
CA ALA A 344 0.51 -8.72 2.46
C ALA A 344 0.41 -7.70 1.32
N VAL A 345 1.04 -7.96 0.17
CA VAL A 345 0.84 -7.13 -1.03
C VAL A 345 -0.62 -7.18 -1.49
N TRP A 346 -1.26 -8.35 -1.45
CA TRP A 346 -2.69 -8.48 -1.75
C TRP A 346 -3.57 -7.75 -0.72
N LEU A 347 -3.23 -7.85 0.57
CA LEU A 347 -3.91 -7.17 1.67
C LEU A 347 -3.84 -5.65 1.52
N ALA A 348 -2.65 -5.09 1.22
CA ALA A 348 -2.45 -3.66 1.03
C ALA A 348 -3.29 -3.11 -0.13
N LYS A 349 -3.26 -3.78 -1.30
CA LYS A 349 -4.10 -3.42 -2.46
C LYS A 349 -5.59 -3.51 -2.16
N THR A 350 -6.00 -4.55 -1.44
CA THR A 350 -7.40 -4.71 -1.02
C THR A 350 -7.80 -3.62 -0.03
N GLY A 351 -6.89 -3.26 0.88
CA GLY A 351 -7.09 -2.20 1.86
C GLY A 351 -7.30 -0.83 1.20
N GLU A 352 -6.49 -0.51 0.19
CA GLU A 352 -6.67 0.68 -0.65
C GLU A 352 -8.03 0.66 -1.37
N GLY A 353 -8.41 -0.49 -1.96
CA GLY A 353 -9.71 -0.66 -2.60
C GLY A 353 -10.88 -0.42 -1.64
N ILE A 354 -10.79 -0.90 -0.40
CA ILE A 354 -11.79 -0.62 0.66
C ILE A 354 -11.80 0.87 0.97
N ALA A 355 -10.63 1.50 1.13
CA ALA A 355 -10.54 2.91 1.42
C ALA A 355 -11.19 3.76 0.30
N HIS A 356 -10.95 3.43 -0.97
CA HIS A 356 -11.63 4.06 -2.10
C HIS A 356 -13.15 3.82 -2.05
N ALA A 357 -13.59 2.57 -1.88
CA ALA A 357 -15.01 2.23 -1.92
C ALA A 357 -15.81 2.85 -0.75
N MET A 358 -15.16 3.08 0.38
CA MET A 358 -15.74 3.70 1.58
C MET A 358 -15.55 5.23 1.63
N ASN A 359 -14.90 5.84 0.62
CA ASN A 359 -14.50 7.26 0.61
C ASN A 359 -13.61 7.66 1.80
N TRP A 360 -12.70 6.78 2.19
CA TRP A 360 -11.73 7.00 3.27
C TRP A 360 -10.36 7.49 2.78
N GLU A 361 -10.11 7.59 1.47
CA GLU A 361 -8.77 7.81 0.88
C GLU A 361 -7.96 8.94 1.53
N ALA A 362 -8.59 10.08 1.84
CA ALA A 362 -7.96 11.23 2.50
C ALA A 362 -8.36 11.40 3.97
N SER A 363 -8.99 10.39 4.57
CA SER A 363 -9.48 10.45 5.94
C SER A 363 -8.50 9.81 6.92
N PHE A 364 -8.57 10.25 8.19
CA PHE A 364 -7.86 9.60 9.29
C PHE A 364 -8.06 8.08 9.35
N VAL A 365 -9.27 7.63 9.02
CA VAL A 365 -9.63 6.21 9.06
C VAL A 365 -8.90 5.45 7.95
N GLY A 366 -8.80 6.04 6.76
CA GLY A 366 -8.11 5.43 5.62
C GLY A 366 -6.61 5.28 5.86
N THR A 367 -5.95 6.33 6.35
CA THR A 367 -4.50 6.29 6.65
C THR A 367 -4.19 5.30 7.76
N GLN A 368 -5.01 5.27 8.82
CA GLN A 368 -4.85 4.34 9.93
C GLN A 368 -5.13 2.88 9.53
N PHE A 369 -6.10 2.67 8.64
CA PHE A 369 -6.44 1.35 8.11
C PHE A 369 -5.36 0.80 7.18
N LEU A 370 -4.76 1.65 6.34
CA LEU A 370 -3.64 1.26 5.47
C LEU A 370 -2.41 0.89 6.30
N ALA A 371 -2.04 1.72 7.29
CA ALA A 371 -0.93 1.43 8.21
C ALA A 371 -1.15 0.13 9.00
N PHE A 372 -2.38 -0.15 9.43
CA PHE A 372 -2.71 -1.44 10.05
C PHE A 372 -2.54 -2.62 9.09
N SER A 373 -2.88 -2.43 7.81
CA SER A 373 -2.82 -3.48 6.80
C SER A 373 -1.38 -3.84 6.45
N THR A 374 -0.50 -2.85 6.26
CA THR A 374 0.90 -3.08 5.92
C THR A 374 1.67 -3.73 7.07
N SER A 375 1.42 -3.32 8.32
CA SER A 375 2.11 -3.88 9.51
C SER A 375 1.42 -5.11 10.15
N LEU A 376 0.41 -5.70 9.49
CA LEU A 376 -0.22 -6.93 9.96
C LEU A 376 0.74 -8.14 10.00
N PRO A 377 1.64 -8.34 9.01
CA PRO A 377 2.67 -9.38 9.03
C PRO A 377 3.55 -9.35 10.29
N GLU A 378 3.98 -8.17 10.73
CA GLU A 378 4.80 -7.94 11.92
C GLU A 378 4.06 -8.37 13.18
N LEU A 379 2.80 -7.94 13.32
CA LEU A 379 1.95 -8.35 14.44
C LEU A 379 1.76 -9.87 14.45
N ALA A 380 1.46 -10.46 13.29
CA ALA A 380 1.22 -11.88 13.15
C ALA A 380 2.46 -12.73 13.47
N ALA A 381 3.63 -12.34 12.94
CA ALA A 381 4.91 -13.01 13.20
C ALA A 381 5.33 -12.88 14.67
N SER A 382 5.18 -11.71 15.27
CA SER A 382 5.51 -11.51 16.68
C SER A 382 4.56 -12.26 17.62
N LEU A 383 3.25 -12.30 17.33
CA LEU A 383 2.30 -13.15 18.06
C LEU A 383 2.63 -14.64 17.91
N ALA A 384 3.02 -15.08 16.72
CA ALA A 384 3.46 -16.45 16.48
C ALA A 384 4.73 -16.79 17.29
N ALA A 385 5.70 -15.89 17.35
CA ALA A 385 6.89 -16.03 18.18
C ALA A 385 6.55 -16.13 19.68
N LEU A 386 5.57 -15.36 20.18
CA LEU A 386 5.10 -15.51 21.56
C LEU A 386 4.42 -16.85 21.83
N ARG A 387 3.66 -17.40 20.87
CA ARG A 387 3.00 -18.71 21.02
C ARG A 387 4.00 -19.85 21.19
N ILE A 388 5.20 -19.71 20.63
CA ILE A 388 6.29 -20.68 20.79
C ILE A 388 7.24 -20.33 21.96
N ASN A 389 6.85 -19.42 22.86
CA ASN A 389 7.67 -18.96 24.00
C ASN A 389 9.01 -18.34 23.60
N ALA A 390 9.08 -17.65 22.45
CA ALA A 390 10.27 -16.95 21.99
C ALA A 390 10.06 -15.41 22.02
N PRO A 391 9.95 -14.78 23.22
CA PRO A 391 9.77 -13.33 23.34
C PRO A 391 10.95 -12.54 22.78
N GLU A 392 12.17 -13.09 22.84
CA GLU A 392 13.36 -12.51 22.19
C GLU A 392 13.11 -12.28 20.70
N LEU A 393 12.67 -13.33 20.01
CA LEU A 393 12.42 -13.32 18.58
C LEU A 393 11.30 -12.33 18.21
N ALA A 394 10.27 -12.20 19.06
CA ALA A 394 9.17 -11.26 18.86
C ALA A 394 9.59 -9.79 19.01
N ILE A 395 10.39 -9.47 20.03
CA ILE A 395 10.84 -8.09 20.28
C ILE A 395 11.88 -7.66 19.25
N THR A 396 12.81 -8.54 18.89
CA THR A 396 13.80 -8.20 17.86
C THR A 396 13.24 -8.21 16.45
N ASN A 397 12.12 -8.90 16.18
CA ASN A 397 11.35 -8.69 14.96
C ASN A 397 10.91 -7.21 14.84
N LEU A 398 10.20 -6.69 15.85
CA LEU A 398 9.63 -5.34 15.80
C LEU A 398 10.70 -4.24 15.81
N LEU A 399 11.73 -4.37 16.66
CA LEU A 399 12.85 -3.42 16.68
C LEU A 399 13.72 -3.53 15.42
N GLY A 400 13.87 -4.76 14.90
CA GLY A 400 14.58 -5.04 13.65
C GLY A 400 13.86 -4.46 12.44
N SER A 401 12.53 -4.56 12.38
CA SER A 401 11.71 -3.95 11.32
C SER A 401 11.86 -2.43 11.35
N ASN A 402 11.90 -1.81 12.53
CA ASN A 402 12.14 -0.37 12.61
C ASN A 402 13.51 0.04 12.04
N LEU A 403 14.53 -0.79 12.29
CA LEU A 403 15.88 -0.58 11.78
C LEU A 403 15.94 -0.83 10.25
N PHE A 404 15.23 -1.84 9.76
CA PHE A 404 15.13 -2.18 8.34
C PHE A 404 14.36 -1.12 7.54
N ASN A 405 13.23 -0.64 8.05
CA ASN A 405 12.43 0.40 7.42
C ASN A 405 13.23 1.69 7.24
N MET A 406 13.89 2.14 8.30
CA MET A 406 14.65 3.39 8.23
C MET A 406 15.99 3.24 7.52
N GLY A 407 16.65 2.08 7.64
CA GLY A 407 17.99 1.88 7.08
C GLY A 407 18.00 1.39 5.64
N PHE A 408 17.13 0.42 5.33
CA PHE A 408 17.09 -0.24 4.02
C PHE A 408 15.95 0.25 3.14
N ILE A 409 14.71 0.31 3.64
CA ILE A 409 13.55 0.70 2.81
C ILE A 409 13.68 2.14 2.32
N LEU A 410 13.88 3.11 3.22
CA LEU A 410 14.07 4.52 2.82
C LEU A 410 15.27 4.71 1.87
N THR A 411 16.32 3.89 2.03
CA THR A 411 17.44 3.88 1.08
C THR A 411 16.98 3.41 -0.30
N MET A 412 16.25 2.30 -0.38
CA MET A 412 15.73 1.81 -1.66
C MET A 412 14.77 2.80 -2.30
N ASP A 413 13.91 3.44 -1.51
CA ASP A 413 12.98 4.48 -1.95
C ASP A 413 13.72 5.67 -2.59
N ASP A 414 14.79 6.16 -1.97
CA ASP A 414 15.64 7.22 -2.55
C ASP A 414 16.37 6.75 -3.82
N LEU A 415 16.81 5.48 -3.89
CA LEU A 415 17.48 4.93 -5.07
C LEU A 415 16.55 4.77 -6.28
N VAL A 416 15.28 4.44 -6.05
CA VAL A 416 14.30 4.29 -7.15
C VAL A 416 13.70 5.63 -7.58
N LEU A 417 13.77 6.66 -6.74
CA LEU A 417 13.32 8.01 -7.09
C LEU A 417 14.33 8.69 -8.03
N VAL A 418 14.03 8.66 -9.33
CA VAL A 418 14.91 9.26 -10.33
C VAL A 418 14.68 10.77 -10.43
N GLY A 419 15.78 11.54 -10.39
CA GLY A 419 15.80 12.97 -10.74
C GLY A 419 15.74 13.95 -9.56
N ARG A 420 15.52 13.47 -8.33
CA ARG A 420 15.62 14.28 -7.11
C ARG A 420 15.77 13.39 -5.87
N PRO A 421 16.41 13.87 -4.79
CA PRO A 421 16.43 13.17 -3.51
C PRO A 421 15.06 13.02 -2.86
N LEU A 422 14.80 11.87 -2.24
CA LEU A 422 13.62 11.56 -1.43
C LEU A 422 13.43 12.60 -0.34
N TRP A 423 14.50 12.91 0.39
CA TRP A 423 14.48 13.84 1.54
C TRP A 423 13.98 15.25 1.19
N SER A 424 14.14 15.69 -0.07
CA SER A 424 13.60 16.96 -0.56
C SER A 424 12.14 16.90 -1.04
N SER A 425 11.58 15.69 -1.11
CA SER A 425 10.27 15.39 -1.67
C SER A 425 9.26 14.91 -0.62
N ILE A 426 9.64 14.94 0.66
CA ILE A 426 8.82 14.46 1.78
C ILE A 426 8.51 15.61 2.74
N SER A 427 7.36 15.52 3.41
CA SER A 427 6.86 16.52 4.33
C SER A 427 7.64 16.54 5.65
N PRO A 428 7.89 17.74 6.24
CA PRO A 428 8.49 17.85 7.58
C PRO A 428 7.67 17.16 8.69
N ILE A 429 6.40 16.82 8.44
CA ILE A 429 5.58 16.08 9.43
C ILE A 429 6.22 14.75 9.84
N HIS A 430 7.00 14.13 8.96
CA HIS A 430 7.70 12.89 9.25
C HIS A 430 8.80 13.05 10.32
N GLU A 431 9.32 14.26 10.52
CA GLU A 431 10.23 14.55 11.65
C GLU A 431 9.51 14.38 12.99
N ALA A 432 8.26 14.84 13.09
CA ALA A 432 7.46 14.64 14.29
C ALA A 432 7.16 13.16 14.54
N THR A 433 6.80 12.42 13.49
CA THR A 433 6.61 10.96 13.53
C THR A 433 7.89 10.25 14.00
N ALA A 434 9.05 10.65 13.50
CA ALA A 434 10.35 10.13 13.90
C ALA A 434 10.69 10.44 15.37
N ILE A 435 10.38 11.66 15.85
CA ILE A 435 10.56 12.03 17.26
C ILE A 435 9.67 11.15 18.16
N PHE A 436 8.40 10.92 17.78
CA PHE A 436 7.54 9.99 18.50
C PHE A 436 8.13 8.58 18.54
N ALA A 437 8.69 8.10 17.42
CA ALA A 437 9.34 6.79 17.35
C ALA A 437 10.57 6.72 18.28
N ILE A 438 11.37 7.77 18.38
CA ILE A 438 12.51 7.85 19.31
C ILE A 438 12.04 7.81 20.76
N VAL A 439 11.00 8.58 21.12
CA VAL A 439 10.45 8.60 22.49
C VAL A 439 9.88 7.23 22.86
N MET A 440 9.11 6.62 21.97
CA MET A 440 8.55 5.28 22.17
C MET A 440 9.65 4.21 22.28
N THR A 441 10.68 4.26 21.42
CA THR A 441 11.83 3.34 21.50
C THR A 441 12.61 3.55 22.80
N SER A 442 12.72 4.78 23.28
CA SER A 442 13.36 5.09 24.57
C SER A 442 12.60 4.47 25.75
N ILE A 443 11.26 4.44 25.70
CA ILE A 443 10.45 3.72 26.69
C ILE A 443 10.72 2.21 26.64
N VAL A 444 10.84 1.64 25.44
CA VAL A 444 11.24 0.23 25.28
C VAL A 444 12.61 -0.01 25.89
N LEU A 445 13.60 0.84 25.62
CA LEU A 445 14.96 0.71 26.17
C LEU A 445 14.96 0.79 27.71
N ILE A 446 14.20 1.71 28.30
CA ILE A 446 14.04 1.78 29.76
C ILE A 446 13.42 0.47 30.28
N GLY A 447 12.39 -0.06 29.62
CA GLY A 447 11.77 -1.33 29.97
C GLY A 447 12.71 -2.53 29.90
N LEU A 448 13.63 -2.55 28.92
CA LEU A 448 14.66 -3.58 28.77
C LEU A 448 15.78 -3.45 29.82
N MET A 449 16.16 -2.23 30.19
CA MET A 449 17.24 -1.97 31.16
C MET A 449 16.83 -2.16 32.62
N VAL A 450 15.58 -1.85 32.97
CA VAL A 450 15.08 -2.02 34.34
C VAL A 450 14.77 -3.50 34.56
N ARG A 451 15.74 -4.23 35.11
CA ARG A 451 15.62 -5.65 35.46
C ARG A 451 14.87 -5.88 36.78
N ASN A 452 14.39 -7.10 36.97
CA ASN A 452 13.71 -7.59 38.19
C ASN A 452 12.38 -6.88 38.53
N ARG A 453 11.67 -6.34 37.54
CA ARG A 453 10.33 -5.79 37.78
C ARG A 453 9.33 -6.92 37.98
N ARG A 454 8.57 -6.84 39.07
CA ARG A 454 7.31 -7.59 39.21
C ARG A 454 6.21 -6.80 38.54
N ARG A 455 5.32 -7.49 37.82
CA ARG A 455 4.20 -6.84 37.14
C ARG A 455 3.33 -6.10 38.17
N PRO A 456 3.13 -4.77 38.05
CA PRO A 456 2.42 -3.98 39.06
C PRO A 456 0.89 -4.23 39.08
N SER A 457 0.31 -4.59 37.92
CA SER A 457 -1.10 -4.94 37.77
C SER A 457 -1.24 -6.24 37.01
N ARG A 458 -2.33 -6.98 37.26
CA ARG A 458 -2.65 -8.21 36.55
C ARG A 458 -2.93 -7.97 35.06
N PHE A 459 -3.15 -6.73 34.59
CA PHE A 459 -3.59 -6.47 33.22
C PHE A 459 -2.65 -5.59 32.39
N VAL A 460 -2.12 -4.49 32.93
CA VAL A 460 -1.41 -3.47 32.13
C VAL A 460 -0.10 -3.05 32.79
N THR A 461 0.97 -2.92 32.01
CA THR A 461 2.26 -2.33 32.44
C THR A 461 2.33 -0.85 32.05
N PHE A 462 3.22 -0.09 32.69
CA PHE A 462 3.41 1.31 32.34
C PHE A 462 3.90 1.44 30.89
N GLU A 463 4.83 0.59 30.49
CA GLU A 463 5.41 0.54 29.15
C GLU A 463 4.32 0.29 28.10
N SER A 464 3.44 -0.70 28.33
CA SER A 464 2.30 -0.97 27.44
C SER A 464 1.36 0.22 27.32
N ALA A 465 0.93 0.81 28.44
CA ALA A 465 0.04 1.96 28.42
C ALA A 465 0.67 3.19 27.74
N ALA A 466 1.97 3.42 27.98
CA ALA A 466 2.71 4.53 27.41
C ALA A 466 2.91 4.37 25.89
N LEU A 467 3.28 3.19 25.42
CA LEU A 467 3.42 2.91 23.99
C LEU A 467 2.09 3.04 23.25
N ILE A 468 1.01 2.47 23.80
CA ILE A 468 -0.33 2.57 23.21
C ILE A 468 -0.81 4.03 23.20
N GLY A 469 -0.65 4.75 24.32
CA GLY A 469 -1.06 6.14 24.45
C GLY A 469 -0.27 7.08 23.52
N LEU A 470 1.04 6.90 23.42
CA LEU A 470 1.89 7.71 22.52
C LEU A 470 1.60 7.42 21.06
N TYR A 471 1.30 6.18 20.69
CA TYR A 471 0.87 5.86 19.33
C TYR A 471 -0.41 6.61 18.96
N ILE A 472 -1.44 6.55 19.82
CA ILE A 472 -2.71 7.26 19.59
C ILE A 472 -2.49 8.77 19.50
N LEU A 473 -1.64 9.32 20.38
CA LEU A 473 -1.28 10.73 20.38
C LEU A 473 -0.53 11.13 19.10
N ALA A 474 0.42 10.31 18.64
CA ALA A 474 1.17 10.53 17.42
C ALA A 474 0.25 10.49 16.19
N SER A 475 -0.61 9.47 16.08
CA SER A 475 -1.61 9.38 14.99
C SER A 475 -2.54 10.59 14.98
N ALA A 476 -3.03 11.03 16.13
CA ALA A 476 -3.88 12.22 16.23
C ALA A 476 -3.13 13.52 15.89
N PHE A 477 -1.85 13.61 16.26
CA PHE A 477 -0.99 14.73 15.91
C PHE A 477 -0.76 14.80 14.40
N VAL A 478 -0.31 13.71 13.78
CA VAL A 478 -0.08 13.63 12.33
C VAL A 478 -1.36 13.96 11.59
N PHE A 479 -2.52 13.43 12.01
CA PHE A 479 -3.79 13.77 11.38
C PHE A 479 -4.11 15.27 11.39
N ARG A 480 -3.88 15.94 12.52
CA ARG A 480 -4.21 17.36 12.67
C ARG A 480 -3.30 18.28 11.88
N PHE A 481 -2.06 17.87 11.62
CA PHE A 481 -1.01 18.72 11.04
C PHE A 481 -0.55 18.27 9.64
N ALA A 482 -0.99 17.10 9.16
CA ALA A 482 -0.76 16.64 7.79
C ALA A 482 -1.87 17.07 6.80
N THR A 483 -3.06 17.43 7.30
CA THR A 483 -4.15 18.09 6.55
C THR A 483 -4.01 19.59 6.60
#